data_AF-A0A518HT15-F1
#
_entry.id   AF-A0A518HT15-F1
#
_cell.length_a   1.000
_cell.length_b   1.000
_cell.length_c   1.000
_cell.angle_alpha   90.00
_cell.angle_beta   90.00
_cell.angle_gamma   90.00
#
_symmetry.space_group_name_H-M   'P 1'
#
loop_
_entity.id
_entity.type
_entity.pdbx_description
1 polymer ?
#
loop_
_entity_poly.entity_id
_entity_poly.type
_entity_poly.pdbx_seq_one_letter_code
_entity_poly.pdbx_strand_id
1 'polypeptide(L)'
;MSSAHHSSRHLQSAAVLDQLVGSGRGIQIVESLSAGLNTVRDLVFHRIHLDVERYFGMDSMCIPLSLDQSEYNAKAEIDIWQIIEAAEFAAASGFITDVDWIRSWLGELRLGGSFGNGPITERVGQYMQLDEDGRRRHFASCLEKVYPEARKSPLVLYQLMPSAVRIVVAVAFGATQQAAKQRDHQAFLLPGILDCGSCQGGVLDNGETCVECGNPVWNYNWLLADD
;
A
#
# COMPACT_ATOMS: atom_id res chain seq x y z
N MET A 1 17.99 18.21 5.65
CA MET A 1 18.76 17.01 6.05
C MET A 1 18.06 15.68 5.70
N SER A 2 16.72 15.63 5.56
CA SER A 2 15.98 14.39 5.23
C SER A 2 16.29 13.78 3.85
N SER A 3 16.38 14.60 2.78
CA SER A 3 16.58 14.11 1.40
C SER A 3 17.88 13.30 1.19
N ALA A 4 18.99 13.71 1.82
CA ALA A 4 20.28 13.01 1.70
C ALA A 4 20.27 11.63 2.38
N HIS A 5 19.60 11.48 3.53
CA HIS A 5 19.45 10.21 4.22
C HIS A 5 18.52 9.24 3.46
N HIS A 6 17.46 9.74 2.84
CA HIS A 6 16.58 8.94 1.96
C HIS A 6 17.32 8.41 0.74
N SER A 7 18.09 9.25 0.06
CA SER A 7 18.90 8.85 -1.11
C SER A 7 19.96 7.80 -0.74
N SER A 8 20.68 7.98 0.38
CA SER A 8 21.68 6.99 0.84
C SER A 8 21.07 5.63 1.18
N ARG A 9 19.87 5.61 1.78
CA ARG A 9 19.18 4.37 2.12
C ARG A 9 18.72 3.61 0.88
N HIS A 10 18.15 4.32 -0.10
CA HIS A 10 17.71 3.68 -1.35
C HIS A 10 18.89 3.03 -2.09
N LEU A 11 20.03 3.72 -2.16
CA LEU A 11 21.25 3.17 -2.76
C LEU A 11 21.75 1.92 -2.03
N GLN A 12 21.73 1.92 -0.69
CA GLN A 12 22.12 0.76 0.10
C GLN A 12 21.15 -0.42 -0.08
N SER A 13 19.84 -0.16 -0.02
CA SER A 13 18.81 -1.18 -0.26
C SER A 13 18.91 -1.77 -1.65
N ALA A 14 19.20 -0.94 -2.66
CA ALA A 14 19.40 -1.36 -4.04
C ALA A 14 20.62 -2.27 -4.18
N ALA A 15 21.76 -1.89 -3.60
CA ALA A 15 22.99 -2.69 -3.64
C ALA A 15 22.80 -4.07 -2.99
N VAL A 16 22.11 -4.12 -1.84
CA VAL A 16 21.79 -5.37 -1.15
C VAL A 16 20.83 -6.25 -1.97
N LEU A 17 19.86 -5.64 -2.66
CA LEU A 17 18.97 -6.36 -3.56
C LEU A 17 19.70 -6.93 -4.78
N ASP A 18 20.61 -6.16 -5.38
CA ASP A 18 21.41 -6.61 -6.53
C ASP A 18 22.35 -7.76 -6.16
N GLN A 19 22.89 -7.78 -4.94
CA GLN A 19 23.68 -8.91 -4.45
C GLN A 19 22.86 -10.20 -4.35
N LEU A 20 21.57 -10.10 -4.01
CA LEU A 20 20.69 -11.26 -3.87
C LEU A 20 20.14 -11.75 -5.22
N VAL A 21 19.65 -10.83 -6.05
CA VAL A 21 18.90 -11.17 -7.27
C VAL A 21 19.80 -11.18 -8.53
N GLY A 22 20.98 -10.56 -8.46
CA GLY A 22 21.94 -10.54 -9.57
C GLY A 22 21.47 -9.78 -10.82
N SER A 23 20.40 -9.00 -10.72
CA SER A 23 19.74 -8.40 -11.89
C SER A 23 20.39 -7.10 -12.38
N GLY A 24 21.15 -6.41 -11.53
CA GLY A 24 21.69 -5.07 -11.82
C GLY A 24 20.62 -3.97 -11.91
N ARG A 25 19.37 -4.27 -11.51
CA ARG A 25 18.21 -3.37 -11.56
C ARG A 25 17.78 -2.92 -10.16
N GLY A 26 18.61 -3.11 -9.13
CA GLY A 26 18.25 -2.83 -7.75
C GLY A 26 17.76 -1.40 -7.52
N ILE A 27 18.41 -0.41 -8.14
CA ILE A 27 18.00 1.00 -8.03
C ILE A 27 16.60 1.20 -8.62
N GLN A 28 16.38 0.72 -9.84
CA GLN A 28 15.08 0.83 -10.52
C GLN A 28 13.96 0.18 -9.70
N ILE A 29 14.20 -1.02 -9.14
CA ILE A 29 13.22 -1.73 -8.33
C ILE A 29 12.91 -0.94 -7.05
N VAL A 30 13.93 -0.45 -6.34
CA VAL A 30 13.76 0.31 -5.09
C VAL A 30 13.02 1.62 -5.32
N GLU A 31 13.35 2.36 -6.37
CA GLU A 31 12.67 3.61 -6.73
C GLU A 31 11.23 3.35 -7.10
N SER A 32 10.97 2.34 -7.93
CA SER A 32 9.63 1.94 -8.34
C SER A 32 8.76 1.49 -7.16
N LEU A 33 9.27 0.60 -6.30
CA LEU A 33 8.56 0.17 -5.08
C LEU A 33 8.27 1.35 -4.16
N SER A 34 9.26 2.21 -3.92
CA SER A 34 9.10 3.38 -3.06
C SER A 34 8.03 4.33 -3.58
N ALA A 35 8.05 4.62 -4.89
CA ALA A 35 7.05 5.47 -5.53
C ALA A 35 5.65 4.86 -5.43
N GLY A 36 5.49 3.60 -5.85
CA GLY A 36 4.18 2.93 -5.86
C GLY A 36 3.57 2.75 -4.48
N LEU A 37 4.37 2.29 -3.49
CA LEU A 37 3.87 2.07 -2.13
C LEU A 37 3.52 3.38 -1.42
N ASN A 38 4.31 4.45 -1.64
CA ASN A 38 3.95 5.80 -1.15
C ASN A 38 2.63 6.28 -1.77
N THR A 39 2.47 6.16 -3.09
CA THR A 39 1.23 6.54 -3.77
C THR A 39 0.03 5.78 -3.22
N VAL A 40 0.12 4.45 -3.10
CA VAL A 40 -0.96 3.65 -2.50
C VAL A 40 -1.25 4.08 -1.06
N ARG A 41 -0.21 4.29 -0.23
CA ARG A 41 -0.38 4.72 1.16
C ARG A 41 -1.13 6.04 1.25
N ASP A 42 -0.69 7.03 0.48
CA ASP A 42 -1.22 8.38 0.55
C ASP A 42 -2.66 8.42 0.00
N LEU A 43 -2.95 7.67 -1.06
CA LEU A 43 -4.32 7.56 -1.57
C LEU A 43 -5.25 6.84 -0.60
N VAL A 44 -4.82 5.74 0.02
CA VAL A 44 -5.64 5.01 1.01
C VAL A 44 -5.95 5.90 2.19
N PHE A 45 -4.95 6.59 2.72
CA PHE A 45 -5.14 7.57 3.79
C PHE A 45 -6.15 8.65 3.36
N HIS A 46 -6.02 9.18 2.14
CA HIS A 46 -6.97 10.13 1.59
C HIS A 46 -8.40 9.56 1.53
N ARG A 47 -8.57 8.30 1.12
CA ARG A 47 -9.88 7.65 1.04
C ARG A 47 -10.53 7.48 2.41
N ILE A 48 -9.77 7.08 3.42
CA ILE A 48 -10.35 6.75 4.73
C ILE A 48 -10.64 7.98 5.60
N HIS A 49 -10.04 9.13 5.28
CA HIS A 49 -10.14 10.35 6.07
C HIS A 49 -10.71 11.51 5.25
N LEU A 50 -9.98 12.00 4.25
CA LEU A 50 -10.32 13.22 3.54
C LEU A 50 -11.58 13.07 2.66
N ASP A 51 -11.73 11.94 1.97
CA ASP A 51 -12.95 11.68 1.20
C ASP A 51 -14.15 11.42 2.14
N VAL A 52 -13.97 10.71 3.25
CA VAL A 52 -15.04 10.53 4.24
C VAL A 52 -15.53 11.89 4.75
N GLU A 53 -14.60 12.74 5.15
CA GLU A 53 -14.90 14.08 5.64
C GLU A 53 -15.65 14.90 4.60
N ARG A 54 -15.22 14.83 3.34
CA ARG A 54 -15.87 15.54 2.23
C ARG A 54 -17.30 15.04 1.96
N TYR A 55 -17.55 13.74 2.02
CA TYR A 55 -18.86 13.16 1.71
C TYR A 55 -19.84 13.22 2.88
N PHE A 56 -19.36 13.05 4.11
CA PHE A 56 -20.21 12.88 5.30
C PHE A 56 -20.07 14.00 6.33
N GLY A 57 -19.17 14.95 6.11
CA GLY A 57 -18.82 15.99 7.07
C GLY A 57 -17.91 15.50 8.21
N MET A 58 -17.33 16.45 8.95
CA MET A 58 -16.63 16.15 10.20
C MET A 58 -17.61 15.86 11.33
N ASP A 59 -17.35 14.79 12.08
CA ASP A 59 -17.92 14.62 13.40
C ASP A 59 -16.98 15.25 14.44
N SER A 60 -17.34 16.43 14.94
CA SER A 60 -16.52 17.17 15.90
C SER A 60 -16.24 16.39 17.20
N MET A 61 -17.02 15.36 17.51
CA MET A 61 -16.82 14.49 18.67
C MET A 61 -15.73 13.43 18.46
N CYS A 62 -15.26 13.25 17.22
CA CYS A 62 -14.26 12.26 16.83
C CYS A 62 -12.92 12.87 16.43
N ILE A 63 -12.71 14.17 16.63
CA ILE A 63 -11.45 14.82 16.28
C ILE A 63 -10.31 14.29 17.17
N PRO A 64 -9.23 13.76 16.60
CA PRO A 64 -8.09 13.29 17.40
C PRO A 64 -7.40 14.47 18.10
N LEU A 65 -6.82 14.19 19.27
CA LEU A 65 -6.10 15.19 20.09
C LEU A 65 -4.90 15.81 19.34
N SER A 66 -4.34 15.09 18.38
CA SER A 66 -3.31 15.57 17.44
C SER A 66 -3.54 14.94 16.07
N LEU A 67 -3.85 15.79 15.09
CA LEU A 67 -4.03 15.39 13.70
C LEU A 67 -2.73 14.81 13.13
N ASP A 68 -1.60 15.52 13.32
CA ASP A 68 -0.29 15.10 12.82
C ASP A 68 0.13 13.72 13.35
N GLN A 69 -0.06 13.46 14.65
CA GLN A 69 0.28 12.17 15.23
C GLN A 69 -0.65 11.05 14.75
N SER A 70 -1.93 11.36 14.54
CA SER A 70 -2.91 10.37 14.07
C SER A 70 -2.65 10.01 12.60
N GLU A 71 -2.32 11.00 11.77
CA GLU A 71 -1.94 10.77 10.38
C GLU A 71 -0.66 9.92 10.32
N TYR A 72 0.36 10.27 11.12
CA TYR A 72 1.59 9.50 11.22
C TYR A 72 1.29 8.03 11.62
N ASN A 73 0.46 7.82 12.64
CA ASN A 73 0.11 6.47 13.11
C ASN A 73 -0.67 5.68 12.06
N ALA A 74 -1.64 6.30 11.36
CA ALA A 74 -2.39 5.63 10.31
C ALA A 74 -1.49 5.27 9.12
N LYS A 75 -0.62 6.20 8.68
CA LYS A 75 0.35 5.95 7.61
C LYS A 75 1.36 4.87 7.98
N ALA A 76 1.82 4.84 9.23
CA ALA A 76 2.69 3.77 9.73
C ALA A 76 1.97 2.42 9.72
N GLU A 77 0.70 2.36 10.11
CA GLU A 77 -0.10 1.13 10.06
C GLU A 77 -0.30 0.64 8.62
N ILE A 78 -0.60 1.54 7.68
CA ILE A 78 -0.66 1.23 6.24
C ILE A 78 0.67 0.65 5.77
N ASP A 79 1.80 1.25 6.16
CA ASP A 79 3.13 0.78 5.76
C ASP A 79 3.47 -0.59 6.31
N ILE A 80 3.15 -0.85 7.58
CA ILE A 80 3.35 -2.17 8.20
C ILE A 80 2.55 -3.23 7.44
N TRP A 81 1.28 -2.94 7.14
CA TRP A 81 0.43 -3.86 6.38
C TRP A 81 0.95 -4.09 4.95
N GLN A 82 1.33 -3.01 4.24
CA GLN A 82 1.92 -3.08 2.90
C GLN A 82 3.19 -3.92 2.86
N ILE A 83 4.06 -3.83 3.88
CA ILE A 83 5.30 -4.64 3.97
C ILE A 83 4.97 -6.13 3.99
N ILE A 84 4.00 -6.56 4.81
CA ILE A 84 3.60 -7.97 4.89
C ILE A 84 3.05 -8.45 3.56
N GLU A 85 2.11 -7.69 2.99
CA GLU A 85 1.43 -8.07 1.76
C GLU A 85 2.40 -8.11 0.56
N ALA A 86 3.28 -7.11 0.45
CA ALA A 86 4.30 -7.05 -0.59
C ALA A 86 5.32 -8.18 -0.45
N ALA A 87 5.77 -8.48 0.77
CA ALA A 87 6.73 -9.54 1.05
C ALA A 87 6.18 -10.92 0.68
N GLU A 88 4.96 -11.23 1.13
CA GLU A 88 4.31 -12.51 0.84
C GLU A 88 4.07 -12.68 -0.66
N PHE A 89 3.60 -11.63 -1.34
CA PHE A 89 3.36 -11.68 -2.77
C PHE A 89 4.66 -11.84 -3.57
N ALA A 90 5.72 -11.12 -3.22
CA ALA A 90 7.01 -11.23 -3.91
C ALA A 90 7.61 -12.64 -3.77
N ALA A 91 7.47 -13.25 -2.59
CA ALA A 91 7.90 -14.62 -2.35
C ALA A 91 7.06 -15.65 -3.11
N ALA A 92 5.74 -15.55 -3.02
CA ALA A 92 4.82 -16.43 -3.74
C ALA A 92 4.97 -16.34 -5.28
N SER A 93 5.36 -15.16 -5.78
CA SER A 93 5.58 -14.91 -7.20
C SER A 93 6.98 -15.28 -7.70
N GLY A 94 7.86 -15.73 -6.79
CA GLY A 94 9.22 -16.16 -7.11
C GLY A 94 10.18 -15.02 -7.44
N PHE A 95 9.86 -13.76 -7.10
CA PHE A 95 10.78 -12.65 -7.28
C PHE A 95 11.94 -12.73 -6.29
N ILE A 96 11.64 -13.08 -5.04
CA ILE A 96 12.60 -13.28 -3.96
C ILE A 96 12.14 -14.46 -3.12
N THR A 97 12.93 -15.53 -3.03
CA THR A 97 12.50 -16.78 -2.37
C THR A 97 12.42 -16.67 -0.85
N ASP A 98 13.26 -15.83 -0.24
CA ASP A 98 13.30 -15.67 1.21
C ASP A 98 12.33 -14.56 1.67
N VAL A 99 11.18 -14.98 2.20
CA VAL A 99 10.10 -14.09 2.66
C VAL A 99 10.53 -13.26 3.88
N ASP A 100 11.34 -13.82 4.77
CA ASP A 100 11.77 -13.12 5.99
C ASP A 100 12.81 -12.06 5.66
N TRP A 101 13.69 -12.35 4.70
CA TRP A 101 14.62 -11.39 4.15
C TRP A 101 13.89 -10.22 3.48
N ILE A 102 12.94 -10.48 2.57
CA ILE A 102 12.27 -9.38 1.85
C ILE A 102 11.39 -8.56 2.79
N ARG A 103 10.76 -9.19 3.78
CA ARG A 103 9.99 -8.47 4.82
C ARG A 103 10.90 -7.52 5.60
N SER A 104 12.06 -8.00 6.02
CA SER A 104 13.03 -7.19 6.76
C SER A 104 13.59 -6.05 5.90
N TRP A 105 13.93 -6.36 4.65
CA TRP A 105 14.44 -5.39 3.68
C TRP A 105 13.41 -4.31 3.32
N LEU A 106 12.14 -4.68 3.09
CA LEU A 106 11.04 -3.73 2.89
C LEU A 106 10.77 -2.92 4.15
N GLY A 107 10.86 -3.55 5.33
CA GLY A 107 10.77 -2.89 6.63
C GLY A 107 11.74 -1.74 6.77
N GLU A 108 13.03 -1.99 6.53
CA GLU A 108 14.08 -0.96 6.54
C GLU A 108 13.86 0.10 5.45
N LEU A 109 13.45 -0.31 4.25
CA LEU A 109 13.19 0.62 3.16
C LEU A 109 12.06 1.61 3.51
N ARG A 110 10.94 1.11 4.05
CA ARG A 110 9.73 1.89 4.34
C ARG A 110 9.83 2.64 5.66
N LEU A 111 10.16 1.93 6.74
CA LEU A 111 10.10 2.44 8.12
C LEU A 111 11.48 2.88 8.64
N GLY A 112 12.57 2.57 7.91
CA GLY A 112 13.93 2.98 8.29
C GLY A 112 14.31 2.48 9.67
N GLY A 113 15.04 3.30 10.43
CA GLY A 113 15.45 2.97 11.80
C GLY A 113 14.29 2.85 12.81
N SER A 114 13.03 2.99 12.38
CA SER A 114 11.88 2.59 13.20
C SER A 114 11.53 1.11 13.04
N PHE A 115 11.94 0.48 11.95
CA PHE A 115 11.85 -0.96 11.81
C PHE A 115 12.70 -1.65 12.88
N GLY A 116 12.16 -2.70 13.50
CA GLY A 116 12.79 -3.34 14.66
C GLY A 116 12.45 -2.71 16.02
N ASN A 117 11.81 -1.54 16.08
CA ASN A 117 11.29 -1.01 17.34
C ASN A 117 10.19 -1.92 17.90
N GLY A 118 10.19 -2.15 19.21
CA GLY A 118 9.30 -3.09 19.90
C GLY A 118 7.83 -3.06 19.42
N PRO A 119 7.15 -1.90 19.42
CA PRO A 119 5.76 -1.81 18.96
C PRO A 119 5.54 -2.19 17.49
N ILE A 120 6.46 -1.81 16.60
CA ILE A 120 6.37 -2.13 15.16
C ILE A 120 6.64 -3.61 14.93
N THR A 121 7.66 -4.18 15.60
CA THR A 121 7.97 -5.61 15.53
C THR A 121 6.81 -6.46 16.03
N GLU A 122 6.17 -6.06 17.13
CA GLU A 122 4.97 -6.72 17.62
C GLU A 122 3.82 -6.64 16.61
N ARG A 123 3.58 -5.46 16.03
CA ARG A 123 2.53 -5.24 15.03
C ARG A 123 2.73 -6.09 13.77
N VAL A 124 3.98 -6.19 13.28
CA VAL A 124 4.40 -7.08 12.19
C VAL A 124 4.12 -8.54 12.56
N GLY A 125 4.56 -8.98 13.74
CA GLY A 125 4.36 -10.35 14.21
C GLY A 125 2.89 -10.75 14.32
N GLN A 126 2.03 -9.83 14.76
CA GLN A 126 0.59 -10.08 14.79
C GLN A 126 -0.03 -10.22 13.39
N TYR A 127 0.41 -9.45 12.39
CA TYR A 127 -0.05 -9.63 11.01
C TYR A 127 0.41 -10.95 10.41
N MET A 128 1.62 -11.42 10.75
CA MET A 128 2.15 -12.69 10.26
C MET A 128 1.39 -13.92 10.75
N GLN A 129 0.65 -13.80 11.86
CA GLN A 129 -0.17 -14.88 12.41
C GLN A 129 -1.55 -15.00 11.77
N LEU A 130 -1.93 -14.04 10.91
CA LEU A 130 -3.24 -13.96 10.28
C LEU A 130 -3.14 -14.37 8.81
N ASP A 131 -4.20 -15.02 8.32
CA ASP A 131 -4.43 -15.24 6.89
C ASP A 131 -4.83 -13.92 6.20
N GLU A 132 -4.93 -13.94 4.86
CA GLU A 132 -5.23 -12.74 4.07
C GLU A 132 -6.49 -11.99 4.55
N ASP A 133 -7.59 -12.73 4.78
CA ASP A 133 -8.84 -12.15 5.26
C ASP A 133 -8.73 -11.63 6.70
N GLY A 134 -8.02 -12.34 7.57
CA GLY A 134 -7.70 -11.92 8.93
C GLY A 134 -6.89 -10.63 8.95
N ARG A 135 -5.83 -10.55 8.14
CA ARG A 135 -4.99 -9.35 8.01
C ARG A 135 -5.81 -8.16 7.51
N ARG A 136 -6.64 -8.35 6.49
CA ARG A 136 -7.51 -7.27 5.96
C ARG A 136 -8.46 -6.73 7.02
N ARG A 137 -9.16 -7.61 7.75
CA ARG A 137 -10.08 -7.19 8.83
C ARG A 137 -9.36 -6.51 9.97
N HIS A 138 -8.22 -7.05 10.39
CA HIS A 138 -7.40 -6.47 11.44
C HIS A 138 -6.92 -5.07 11.05
N PHE A 139 -6.45 -4.91 9.81
CA PHE A 139 -6.02 -3.64 9.24
C PHE A 139 -7.13 -2.58 9.23
N ALA A 140 -8.32 -2.93 8.72
CA ALA A 140 -9.47 -2.02 8.78
C ALA A 140 -9.78 -1.59 10.23
N SER A 141 -9.84 -2.55 11.16
CA SER A 141 -10.07 -2.26 12.58
C SER A 141 -8.98 -1.36 13.19
N CYS A 142 -7.71 -1.52 12.82
CA CYS A 142 -6.64 -0.63 13.27
C CYS A 142 -6.86 0.80 12.79
N LEU A 143 -7.17 0.98 11.51
CA LEU A 143 -7.42 2.30 10.94
C LEU A 143 -8.65 2.97 11.57
N GLU A 144 -9.74 2.23 11.76
CA GLU A 144 -10.96 2.73 12.41
C GLU A 144 -10.77 3.11 13.89
N LYS A 145 -9.75 2.57 14.56
CA LYS A 145 -9.40 2.99 15.92
C LYS A 145 -8.69 4.34 15.93
N VAL A 146 -7.89 4.62 14.91
CA VAL A 146 -7.17 5.90 14.77
C VAL A 146 -8.11 6.97 14.22
N TYR A 147 -8.92 6.62 13.23
CA TYR A 147 -9.91 7.46 12.55
C TYR A 147 -11.28 6.77 12.55
N PRO A 148 -12.13 7.02 13.56
CA PRO A 148 -13.46 6.39 13.65
C PRO A 148 -14.34 6.60 12.42
N GLU A 149 -14.16 7.71 11.71
CA GLU A 149 -14.85 8.02 10.46
C GLU A 149 -14.50 7.06 9.32
N ALA A 150 -13.34 6.39 9.37
CA ALA A 150 -12.95 5.38 8.39
C ALA A 150 -13.98 4.24 8.26
N ARG A 151 -14.84 4.03 9.28
CA ARG A 151 -16.00 3.12 9.23
C ARG A 151 -17.02 3.43 8.12
N LYS A 152 -17.02 4.68 7.64
CA LYS A 152 -17.86 5.13 6.52
C LYS A 152 -17.19 4.87 5.16
N SER A 153 -15.96 4.37 5.14
CA SER A 153 -15.29 4.00 3.90
C SER A 153 -15.95 2.79 3.26
N PRO A 154 -16.08 2.76 1.92
CA PRO A 154 -16.61 1.60 1.22
C PRO A 154 -15.79 0.34 1.54
N LEU A 155 -16.43 -0.76 1.94
CA LEU A 155 -15.73 -2.00 2.31
C LEU A 155 -14.87 -2.56 1.17
N VAL A 156 -15.28 -2.31 -0.08
CA VAL A 156 -14.55 -2.70 -1.29
C VAL A 156 -13.15 -2.07 -1.33
N LEU A 157 -12.92 -0.90 -0.72
CA LEU A 157 -11.58 -0.29 -0.59
C LEU A 157 -10.58 -1.26 0.06
N TYR A 158 -10.98 -1.87 1.17
CA TYR A 158 -10.13 -2.81 1.90
C TYR A 158 -9.93 -4.13 1.14
N GLN A 159 -10.88 -4.50 0.26
CA GLN A 159 -10.77 -5.69 -0.59
C GLN A 159 -9.85 -5.46 -1.80
N LEU A 160 -9.80 -4.23 -2.34
CA LEU A 160 -8.95 -3.87 -3.48
C LEU A 160 -7.50 -3.63 -3.09
N MET A 161 -7.26 -3.27 -1.82
CA MET A 161 -5.96 -2.94 -1.23
C MET A 161 -4.87 -4.00 -1.47
N PRO A 162 -5.10 -5.31 -1.23
CA PRO A 162 -4.10 -6.34 -1.49
C PRO A 162 -3.62 -6.30 -2.93
N SER A 163 -4.55 -6.31 -3.89
CA SER A 163 -4.19 -6.27 -5.30
C SER A 163 -3.49 -4.97 -5.70
N ALA A 164 -3.80 -3.82 -5.08
CA ALA A 164 -3.08 -2.57 -5.35
C ALA A 164 -1.59 -2.68 -4.95
N VAL A 165 -1.31 -3.26 -3.78
CA VAL A 165 0.08 -3.52 -3.34
C VAL A 165 0.76 -4.55 -4.23
N ARG A 166 0.07 -5.63 -4.58
CA ARG A 166 0.60 -6.69 -5.46
C ARG A 166 0.93 -6.15 -6.86
N ILE A 167 0.11 -5.25 -7.41
CA ILE A 167 0.40 -4.55 -8.67
C ILE A 167 1.68 -3.75 -8.54
N VAL A 168 1.85 -2.97 -7.46
CA VAL A 168 3.08 -2.18 -7.25
C VAL A 168 4.32 -3.07 -7.26
N VAL A 169 4.29 -4.20 -6.56
CA VAL A 169 5.39 -5.16 -6.56
C VAL A 169 5.62 -5.72 -7.96
N ALA A 170 4.58 -6.22 -8.63
CA ALA A 170 4.72 -6.79 -9.97
C ALA A 170 5.28 -5.79 -10.99
N VAL A 171 4.83 -4.54 -10.97
CA VAL A 171 5.35 -3.46 -11.81
C VAL A 171 6.83 -3.20 -11.50
N ALA A 172 7.21 -3.10 -10.23
CA ALA A 172 8.59 -2.85 -9.85
C ALA A 172 9.56 -3.93 -10.30
N PHE A 173 9.14 -5.20 -10.29
CA PHE A 173 9.93 -6.32 -10.80
C PHE A 173 9.81 -6.55 -12.32
N GLY A 174 9.01 -5.75 -13.02
CA GLY A 174 8.79 -5.83 -14.47
C GLY A 174 7.88 -7.01 -14.90
N ALA A 175 7.08 -7.55 -13.98
CA ALA A 175 6.20 -8.68 -14.19
C ALA A 175 4.80 -8.24 -14.66
N THR A 176 4.72 -7.73 -15.89
CA THR A 176 3.49 -7.13 -16.47
C THR A 176 2.28 -8.07 -16.45
N GLN A 177 2.48 -9.36 -16.74
CA GLN A 177 1.40 -10.36 -16.71
C GLN A 177 0.83 -10.56 -15.29
N GLN A 178 1.68 -10.51 -14.27
CA GLN A 178 1.22 -10.64 -12.89
C GLN A 178 0.48 -9.38 -12.44
N ALA A 179 0.95 -8.19 -12.84
CA ALA A 179 0.25 -6.94 -12.57
C ALA A 179 -1.13 -6.93 -13.24
N ALA A 180 -1.24 -7.36 -14.50
CA ALA A 180 -2.51 -7.50 -15.21
C ALA A 180 -3.47 -8.46 -14.48
N LYS A 181 -2.99 -9.63 -14.04
CA LYS A 181 -3.81 -10.58 -13.28
C LYS A 181 -4.36 -9.98 -11.98
N GLN A 182 -3.57 -9.16 -11.29
CA GLN A 182 -4.04 -8.47 -10.08
C GLN A 182 -5.05 -7.37 -10.42
N ARG A 183 -4.90 -6.71 -11.57
CA ARG A 183 -5.91 -5.78 -12.06
C ARG A 183 -7.21 -6.48 -12.41
N ASP A 184 -7.16 -7.64 -13.07
CA ASP A 184 -8.34 -8.44 -13.39
C ASP A 184 -9.09 -8.84 -12.11
N HIS A 185 -8.36 -9.15 -11.03
CA HIS A 185 -8.98 -9.40 -9.73
C HIS A 185 -9.70 -8.16 -9.16
N GLN A 186 -9.12 -6.96 -9.32
CA GLN A 186 -9.79 -5.73 -8.91
C GLN A 186 -11.02 -5.43 -9.77
N ALA A 187 -10.95 -5.67 -11.07
CA ALA A 187 -12.10 -5.53 -11.97
C ALA A 187 -13.18 -6.55 -11.67
N PHE A 188 -12.82 -7.75 -11.19
CA PHE A 188 -13.81 -8.71 -10.71
C PHE A 188 -14.56 -8.21 -9.45
N LEU A 189 -13.85 -7.53 -8.54
CA LEU A 189 -14.44 -7.00 -7.30
C LEU A 189 -15.20 -5.69 -7.51
N LEU A 190 -14.79 -4.87 -8.48
CA LEU A 190 -15.40 -3.59 -8.81
C LEU A 190 -15.38 -3.42 -10.34
N PRO A 191 -16.35 -3.99 -11.08
CA PRO A 191 -16.36 -4.01 -12.54
C PRO A 191 -16.31 -2.62 -13.18
N GLY A 192 -17.02 -1.66 -12.57
CA GLY A 192 -17.07 -0.27 -13.04
C GLY A 192 -15.69 0.36 -13.26
N ILE A 193 -14.59 -0.09 -12.63
CA ILE A 193 -13.26 0.49 -12.85
C ILE A 193 -12.78 0.46 -14.30
N LEU A 194 -13.34 -0.43 -15.13
CA LEU A 194 -13.01 -0.56 -16.55
C LEU A 194 -13.62 0.56 -17.40
N ASP A 195 -14.66 1.24 -16.90
CA ASP A 195 -15.39 2.27 -17.64
C ASP A 195 -14.71 3.64 -17.63
N CYS A 196 -13.57 3.77 -16.95
CA CYS A 196 -12.81 5.02 -16.93
C CYS A 196 -12.34 5.40 -18.33
N GLY A 197 -12.82 6.53 -18.86
CA GLY A 197 -12.46 7.01 -20.19
C GLY A 197 -10.97 7.33 -20.34
N SER A 198 -10.30 7.77 -19.26
CA SER A 198 -8.87 8.08 -19.27
C SER A 198 -7.97 6.83 -19.17
N CYS A 199 -8.13 6.00 -18.13
CA CYS A 199 -7.20 4.90 -17.90
C CYS A 199 -7.75 3.53 -18.30
N GLN A 200 -9.06 3.39 -18.54
CA GLN A 200 -9.72 2.13 -18.92
C GLN A 200 -9.40 0.95 -17.99
N GLY A 201 -9.28 1.23 -16.68
CA GLY A 201 -8.84 0.24 -15.69
C GLY A 201 -7.41 -0.27 -15.87
N GLY A 202 -6.57 0.36 -16.69
CA GLY A 202 -5.20 -0.08 -16.97
C GLY A 202 -4.28 -0.13 -15.73
N VAL A 203 -3.25 -0.97 -15.79
CA VAL A 203 -2.13 -0.93 -14.86
C VAL A 203 -1.28 0.31 -15.20
N LEU A 204 -1.06 1.18 -14.22
CA LEU A 204 -0.23 2.38 -14.37
C LEU A 204 1.18 2.11 -13.87
N ASP A 205 2.12 2.97 -14.27
CA ASP A 205 3.46 2.93 -13.71
C ASP A 205 3.44 3.35 -12.23
N ASN A 206 4.37 2.79 -11.46
CA ASN A 206 4.46 3.09 -10.04
C ASN A 206 4.75 4.57 -9.80
N GLY A 207 3.89 5.21 -9.00
CA GLY A 207 3.94 6.66 -8.75
C GLY A 207 2.86 7.44 -9.50
N GLU A 208 2.29 6.88 -10.56
CA GLU A 208 1.25 7.53 -11.33
C GLU A 208 -0.12 7.39 -10.68
N THR A 209 -1.00 8.36 -10.98
CA THR A 209 -2.41 8.31 -10.60
C THR A 209 -3.29 8.76 -11.75
N CYS A 210 -4.42 8.07 -11.97
CA CYS A 210 -5.41 8.55 -12.93
C CYS A 210 -6.18 9.73 -12.32
N VAL A 211 -6.20 10.85 -13.04
CA VAL A 211 -6.87 12.08 -12.60
C VAL A 211 -8.40 11.95 -12.55
N GLU A 212 -8.99 11.06 -13.35
CA GLU A 212 -10.44 10.88 -13.42
C GLU A 212 -10.95 9.94 -12.32
N CYS A 213 -10.37 8.73 -12.23
CA CYS A 213 -10.88 7.68 -11.33
C CYS A 213 -10.05 7.46 -10.06
N GLY A 214 -8.84 8.01 -9.98
CA GLY A 214 -7.96 7.83 -8.82
C GLY A 214 -7.20 6.50 -8.76
N ASN A 215 -7.21 5.69 -9.83
CA ASN A 215 -6.34 4.51 -10.00
C ASN A 215 -4.89 4.86 -9.55
N PRO A 216 -4.22 4.08 -8.68
CA PRO A 216 -4.53 2.69 -8.29
C PRO A 216 -5.42 2.49 -7.07
N VAL A 217 -5.90 3.55 -6.44
CA VAL A 217 -6.83 3.47 -5.29
C VAL A 217 -7.99 4.43 -5.56
N TRP A 218 -8.97 3.88 -6.28
CA TRP A 218 -10.13 4.59 -6.84
C TRP A 218 -10.77 5.56 -5.85
N ASN A 219 -11.25 6.69 -6.36
CA ASN A 219 -11.94 7.67 -5.54
C ASN A 219 -13.37 7.22 -5.19
N TYR A 220 -14.00 7.91 -4.26
CA TYR A 220 -15.30 7.52 -3.69
C TYR A 220 -16.41 7.33 -4.72
N ASN A 221 -16.45 8.16 -5.77
CA ASN A 221 -17.47 8.01 -6.81
C ASN A 221 -17.41 6.65 -7.50
N TRP A 222 -16.20 6.10 -7.67
CA TRP A 222 -16.00 4.79 -8.27
C TRP A 222 -16.15 3.67 -7.24
N LEU A 223 -15.70 3.89 -5.99
CA LEU A 223 -15.86 2.90 -4.92
C LEU A 223 -17.31 2.70 -4.47
N LEU A 224 -18.17 3.69 -4.72
CA LEU A 224 -19.60 3.67 -4.42
C LEU A 224 -20.47 3.44 -5.67
N ALA A 225 -19.86 3.25 -6.84
CA ALA A 225 -20.61 2.94 -8.04
C ALA A 225 -21.19 1.53 -7.89
N ASP A 226 -22.46 1.46 -7.55
CA ASP A 226 -23.27 0.26 -7.72
C ASP A 226 -23.54 0.13 -9.24
N ASP A 227 -23.20 -1.03 -9.82
CA ASP A 227 -23.55 -1.39 -11.20
C ASP A 227 -25.07 -1.39 -11.44
#